data_AF-A0A2D6FX52-F1
#
_entry.id   AF-A0A2D6FX52-F1
#
_cell.length_a   1.000
_cell.length_b   1.000
_cell.length_c   1.000
_cell.angle_alpha   90.00
_cell.angle_beta   90.00
_cell.angle_gamma   90.00
#
_symmetry.space_group_name_H-M   'P 1'
#
loop_
_entity.id
_entity.type
_entity.pdbx_description
1 polymer ?
#
loop_
_entity_poly.entity_id
_entity_poly.type
_entity_poly.pdbx_seq_one_letter_code
_entity_poly.pdbx_strand_id
1 'polypeptide(L)'
;MDQITWHDTYALGFEPLDDDHRGLFDILNKIIVALQSDDWETCRQLAKNFVLALRRHYPREEQFLNKIGYSKVEQHAVHHRQMLARAEKFVAQFDKAPDRDLLERSLQDIISSLLDDVRGGDLNFRTDLLEKGLDKALAERSLQSIWL
;
A
#
# COMPACT_ATOMS: atom_id res chain seq x y z
N MET A 1 17.42 9.81 1.75
CA MET A 1 16.57 8.60 1.67
C MET A 1 16.66 8.04 0.27
N ASP A 2 16.91 6.75 0.14
CA ASP A 2 16.96 6.08 -1.17
C ASP A 2 15.56 5.63 -1.60
N GLN A 3 15.39 5.46 -2.92
CA GLN A 3 14.16 4.89 -3.48
C GLN A 3 13.99 3.43 -3.05
N ILE A 4 12.74 3.00 -2.89
CA ILE A 4 12.39 1.61 -2.58
C ILE A 4 12.20 0.80 -3.86
N THR A 5 12.56 -0.47 -3.82
CA THR A 5 12.47 -1.38 -4.98
C THR A 5 11.45 -2.47 -4.72
N TRP A 6 10.58 -2.71 -5.70
CA TRP A 6 9.73 -3.90 -5.69
C TRP A 6 10.58 -5.15 -5.91
N HIS A 7 10.33 -6.19 -5.12
CA HIS A 7 10.97 -7.49 -5.29
C HIS A 7 9.91 -8.56 -5.50
N ASP A 8 10.14 -9.49 -6.44
CA ASP A 8 9.18 -10.57 -6.76
C ASP A 8 8.84 -11.47 -5.56
N THR A 9 9.69 -11.47 -4.53
CA THR A 9 9.42 -12.16 -3.26
C THR A 9 8.23 -11.59 -2.50
N TYR A 10 7.80 -10.36 -2.82
CA TYR A 10 6.62 -9.70 -2.25
C TYR A 10 5.33 -10.11 -2.96
N ALA A 11 5.44 -10.74 -4.13
CA ALA A 11 4.28 -11.12 -4.91
C ALA A 11 3.46 -12.19 -4.20
N LEU A 12 2.15 -11.95 -4.14
CA LEU A 12 1.16 -12.88 -3.65
C LEU A 12 0.81 -13.93 -4.71
N GLY A 13 1.09 -13.66 -5.99
CA GLY A 13 0.62 -14.46 -7.12
C GLY A 13 -0.80 -14.09 -7.55
N PHE A 14 -1.37 -13.06 -6.93
CA PHE A 14 -2.67 -12.52 -7.29
C PHE A 14 -2.46 -11.14 -7.90
N GLU A 15 -2.37 -11.13 -9.23
CA GLU A 15 -1.97 -9.96 -10.03
C GLU A 15 -2.68 -8.65 -9.64
N PRO A 16 -4.01 -8.63 -9.37
CA PRO A 16 -4.67 -7.38 -9.01
C PRO A 16 -4.17 -6.73 -7.71
N LEU A 17 -3.74 -7.52 -6.71
CA LEU A 17 -3.14 -6.99 -5.48
C LEU A 17 -1.68 -6.59 -5.74
N ASP A 18 -0.94 -7.46 -6.44
CA ASP A 18 0.46 -7.19 -6.78
C ASP A 18 0.61 -5.91 -7.63
N ASP A 19 -0.33 -5.64 -8.53
CA ASP A 19 -0.43 -4.40 -9.31
C ASP A 19 -0.70 -3.16 -8.43
N ASP A 20 -1.63 -3.27 -7.48
CA ASP A 20 -1.91 -2.19 -6.54
C ASP A 20 -0.65 -1.89 -5.71
N HIS A 21 0.06 -2.91 -5.21
CA HIS A 21 1.29 -2.74 -4.43
C HIS A 21 2.41 -2.07 -5.23
N ARG A 22 2.65 -2.51 -6.48
CA ARG A 22 3.62 -1.85 -7.37
C ARG A 22 3.26 -0.38 -7.58
N GLY A 23 1.98 -0.07 -7.78
CA GLY A 23 1.49 1.31 -7.88
C GLY A 23 1.78 2.14 -6.63
N LEU A 24 1.63 1.57 -5.43
CA LEU A 24 1.96 2.24 -4.17
C LEU A 24 3.47 2.54 -4.06
N PHE A 25 4.33 1.58 -4.43
CA PHE A 25 5.79 1.78 -4.47
C PHE A 25 6.18 2.89 -5.44
N ASP A 26 5.60 2.91 -6.63
CA ASP A 26 5.86 3.93 -7.65
C ASP A 26 5.50 5.34 -7.17
N ILE A 27 4.37 5.48 -6.47
CA ILE A 27 3.97 6.78 -5.91
C ILE A 27 4.96 7.22 -4.83
N LEU A 28 5.34 6.33 -3.91
CA LEU A 28 6.33 6.66 -2.86
C LEU A 28 7.68 7.05 -3.46
N ASN A 29 8.15 6.35 -4.48
CA ASN A 29 9.39 6.70 -5.18
C ASN A 29 9.35 8.07 -5.84
N LYS A 30 8.19 8.48 -6.37
CA LYS A 30 8.00 9.84 -6.90
C LYS A 30 7.97 10.89 -5.78
N ILE A 31 7.38 10.57 -4.63
CA ILE A 31 7.40 11.44 -3.44
C ILE A 31 8.84 11.65 -2.97
N ILE A 32 9.65 10.58 -2.91
CA ILE A 32 11.08 10.67 -2.53
C ILE A 32 11.83 11.65 -3.44
N VAL A 33 11.66 11.54 -4.77
CA VAL A 33 12.33 12.42 -5.75
C VAL A 33 11.88 13.88 -5.59
N ALA A 34 10.57 14.12 -5.43
CA ALA A 34 10.04 15.46 -5.23
C ALA A 34 10.57 16.09 -3.92
N LEU A 35 10.60 15.31 -2.84
CA LEU A 35 11.11 15.73 -1.53
C LEU A 35 12.61 16.07 -1.59
N GLN A 36 13.41 15.24 -2.27
CA GLN A 36 14.85 15.49 -2.46
C GLN A 36 15.15 16.77 -3.25
N SER A 37 14.24 17.13 -4.16
CA SER A 37 14.35 18.31 -5.04
C SER A 37 13.70 19.57 -4.45
N ASP A 38 13.23 19.50 -3.20
CA ASP A 38 12.48 20.56 -2.52
C ASP A 38 11.21 21.01 -3.30
N ASP A 39 10.64 20.15 -4.14
CA ASP A 39 9.40 20.42 -4.90
C ASP A 39 8.18 20.05 -4.05
N TRP A 40 7.83 20.96 -3.13
CA TRP A 40 6.79 20.75 -2.13
C TRP A 40 5.39 20.61 -2.71
N GLU A 41 5.08 21.30 -3.80
CA GLU A 41 3.75 21.23 -4.42
C GLU A 41 3.56 19.86 -5.10
N THR A 42 4.56 19.40 -5.86
CA THR A 42 4.54 18.05 -6.43
C THR A 42 4.50 16.99 -5.33
N CYS A 43 5.30 17.16 -4.28
CA CYS A 43 5.31 16.24 -3.13
C CYS A 43 3.92 16.14 -2.48
N ARG A 44 3.26 17.28 -2.25
CA ARG A 44 1.89 17.33 -1.70
C ARG A 44 0.87 16.67 -2.61
N GLN A 45 0.94 16.91 -3.92
CA GLN A 45 0.02 16.29 -4.88
C GLN A 45 0.20 14.78 -4.93
N LEU A 46 1.44 14.30 -4.93
CA LEU A 46 1.75 12.87 -4.90
C LEU A 46 1.32 12.22 -3.58
N ALA A 47 1.50 12.90 -2.45
CA ALA A 47 1.03 12.43 -1.15
C ALA A 47 -0.51 12.27 -1.12
N LYS A 48 -1.25 13.20 -1.72
CA LYS A 48 -2.71 13.06 -1.88
C LYS A 48 -3.07 11.87 -2.78
N ASN A 49 -2.34 11.68 -3.88
CA ASN A 49 -2.54 10.54 -4.77
C ASN A 49 -2.27 9.21 -4.04
N PHE A 50 -1.26 9.17 -3.17
CA PHE A 50 -0.98 8.01 -2.33
C PHE A 50 -2.13 7.69 -1.38
N VAL A 51 -2.67 8.70 -0.68
CA VAL A 51 -3.87 8.53 0.18
C VAL A 51 -5.07 7.98 -0.61
N LEU A 52 -5.30 8.49 -1.83
CA LEU A 52 -6.37 7.99 -2.70
C LEU A 52 -6.14 6.54 -3.12
N ALA A 53 -4.89 6.17 -3.43
CA ALA A 53 -4.52 4.79 -3.78
C ALA A 53 -4.78 3.85 -2.59
N LEU A 54 -4.35 4.20 -1.38
CA LEU A 54 -4.61 3.43 -0.16
C LEU A 54 -6.12 3.26 0.10
N ARG A 55 -6.90 4.35 0.00
CA ARG A 55 -8.36 4.32 0.19
C ARG A 55 -9.09 3.44 -0.84
N ARG A 56 -8.50 3.23 -2.02
CA ARG A 56 -9.04 2.32 -3.03
C ARG A 56 -8.59 0.88 -2.78
N HIS A 57 -7.34 0.68 -2.37
CA HIS A 57 -6.72 -0.63 -2.22
C HIS A 57 -7.22 -1.36 -0.96
N TYR A 58 -7.08 -0.76 0.21
CA TYR A 58 -7.36 -1.43 1.50
C TYR A 58 -8.78 -1.98 1.64
N PRO A 59 -9.86 -1.25 1.31
CA PRO A 59 -11.20 -1.83 1.45
C PRO A 59 -11.46 -3.00 0.49
N ARG A 60 -10.86 -2.99 -0.71
CA ARG A 60 -10.99 -4.09 -1.67
C ARG A 60 -10.27 -5.33 -1.17
N GLU A 61 -9.06 -5.15 -0.64
CA GLU A 61 -8.31 -6.23 -0.04
C GLU A 61 -9.02 -6.81 1.18
N GLU A 62 -9.45 -5.97 2.12
CA GLU A 62 -10.20 -6.41 3.31
C GLU A 62 -11.49 -7.15 2.94
N GLN A 63 -12.20 -6.68 1.91
CA GLN A 63 -13.38 -7.36 1.40
C GLN A 63 -13.01 -8.72 0.78
N PHE A 64 -11.93 -8.78 0.02
CA PHE A 64 -11.43 -10.01 -0.57
C PHE A 64 -11.00 -11.03 0.51
N LEU A 65 -10.22 -10.60 1.49
CA LEU A 65 -9.80 -11.40 2.65
C LEU A 65 -10.99 -11.95 3.44
N ASN A 66 -12.03 -11.14 3.65
CA ASN A 66 -13.29 -11.59 4.24
C ASN A 66 -13.98 -12.67 3.38
N LYS A 67 -14.08 -12.48 2.06
CA LYS A 67 -14.72 -13.44 1.14
C LYS A 67 -14.00 -14.78 1.12
N ILE A 68 -12.67 -14.80 1.25
CA ILE A 68 -11.90 -16.05 1.29
C ILE A 68 -11.81 -16.66 2.70
N GLY A 69 -12.28 -15.96 3.74
CA GLY A 69 -12.32 -16.45 5.11
C GLY A 69 -11.00 -16.33 5.87
N TYR A 70 -10.18 -15.32 5.55
CA TYR A 70 -8.91 -15.09 6.25
C TYR A 70 -9.15 -14.71 7.72
N SER A 71 -8.62 -15.52 8.64
CA SER A 71 -8.93 -15.44 10.07
C SER A 71 -8.44 -14.16 10.77
N LYS A 72 -7.45 -13.46 10.21
CA LYS A 72 -6.83 -12.26 10.83
C LYS A 72 -7.22 -10.95 10.15
N VAL A 73 -8.29 -10.95 9.35
CA VAL A 73 -8.72 -9.77 8.58
C VAL A 73 -8.92 -8.51 9.43
N GLU A 74 -9.47 -8.62 10.65
CA GLU A 74 -9.65 -7.46 11.52
C GLU A 74 -8.31 -6.88 12.01
N GLN A 75 -7.35 -7.74 12.36
CA GLN A 75 -6.02 -7.30 12.78
C GLN A 75 -5.30 -6.56 11.63
N HIS A 76 -5.45 -7.07 10.41
CA HIS A 76 -4.89 -6.48 9.21
C HIS A 76 -5.56 -5.14 8.87
N ALA A 77 -6.90 -5.06 8.95
CA ALA A 77 -7.65 -3.81 8.77
C ALA A 77 -7.28 -2.73 9.82
N VAL A 78 -6.92 -3.10 11.05
CA VAL A 78 -6.38 -2.15 12.04
C VAL A 78 -5.06 -1.54 11.54
N HIS A 79 -4.16 -2.33 10.96
CA HIS A 79 -2.91 -1.84 10.38
C HIS A 79 -3.19 -0.84 9.24
N HIS A 80 -4.07 -1.19 8.31
CA HIS A 80 -4.50 -0.31 7.21
C HIS A 80 -5.04 1.03 7.69
N ARG A 81 -5.91 1.04 8.70
CA ARG A 81 -6.45 2.28 9.28
C ARG A 81 -5.35 3.16 9.88
N GLN A 82 -4.37 2.56 10.54
CA GLN A 82 -3.22 3.30 11.09
C GLN A 82 -2.34 3.88 9.98
N MET A 83 -2.05 3.10 8.94
CA MET A 83 -1.27 3.53 7.78
C MET A 83 -1.96 4.68 7.04
N LEU A 84 -3.26 4.57 6.77
CA LEU A 84 -4.06 5.63 6.16
C LEU A 84 -4.02 6.92 7.00
N ALA A 85 -4.19 6.82 8.32
CA ALA A 85 -4.11 7.98 9.20
C ALA A 85 -2.71 8.64 9.20
N ARG A 86 -1.63 7.86 9.07
CA ARG A 86 -0.26 8.40 8.90
C ARG A 86 -0.13 9.14 7.57
N ALA A 87 -0.61 8.56 6.48
CA ALA A 87 -0.56 9.19 5.15
C ALA A 87 -1.37 10.50 5.10
N GLU A 88 -2.55 10.54 5.72
CA GLU A 88 -3.35 11.77 5.84
C GLU A 88 -2.66 12.85 6.66
N LYS A 89 -2.00 12.47 7.77
CA LYS A 89 -1.19 13.40 8.57
C LYS A 89 -0.01 13.94 7.76
N PHE A 90 0.65 13.11 6.96
CA PHE A 90 1.73 13.54 6.07
C PHE A 90 1.23 14.58 5.06
N VAL A 91 0.05 14.40 4.45
CA VAL A 91 -0.56 15.42 3.58
C VAL A 91 -0.80 16.73 4.33
N ALA A 92 -1.30 16.68 5.56
CA ALA A 92 -1.59 17.87 6.36
C ALA A 92 -0.34 18.67 6.78
N GLN A 93 0.85 18.05 6.77
CA GLN A 93 2.11 18.75 7.07
C GLN A 93 2.44 19.82 6.03
N PHE A 94 1.95 19.68 4.80
CA PHE A 94 2.13 20.67 3.73
C PHE A 94 1.20 21.89 3.84
N ASP A 95 0.23 21.90 4.75
CA ASP A 95 -0.65 23.07 4.96
C ASP A 95 0.03 24.16 5.80
N LYS A 96 1.22 23.87 6.33
CA LYS A 96 2.11 24.80 7.03
C LYS A 96 3.36 25.03 6.18
N ALA A 97 4.24 25.94 6.62
CA ALA A 97 5.58 26.02 6.06
C ALA A 97 6.26 24.64 6.13
N PRO A 98 6.72 24.06 5.01
CA PRO A 98 7.31 22.72 4.99
C PRO A 98 8.53 22.62 5.92
N ASP A 99 8.48 21.68 6.86
CA ASP A 99 9.62 21.26 7.67
C ASP A 99 10.18 19.98 7.03
N ARG A 100 11.32 20.12 6.35
CA ARG A 100 11.95 19.03 5.60
C ARG A 100 12.25 17.82 6.48
N ASP A 101 12.78 18.03 7.68
CA ASP A 101 13.16 16.94 8.58
C ASP A 101 11.91 16.19 9.07
N LEU A 102 10.82 16.91 9.34
CA LEU A 102 9.54 16.29 9.69
C LEU A 102 8.95 15.49 8.53
N LEU A 103 9.01 16.03 7.32
CA LEU A 103 8.52 15.35 6.12
C LEU A 103 9.32 14.08 5.82
N GLU A 104 10.66 14.15 5.91
CA GLU A 104 11.55 13.00 5.71
C GLU A 104 11.28 11.89 6.72
N ARG A 105 11.14 12.22 8.02
CA ARG A 105 10.76 11.24 9.06
C ARG A 105 9.40 10.61 8.80
N SER A 106 8.41 11.43 8.46
CA SER A 106 7.05 10.95 8.21
C SER A 106 7.00 10.03 6.98
N LEU A 107 7.75 10.37 5.92
CA LEU A 107 7.87 9.53 4.74
C LEU A 107 8.58 8.20 5.06
N GLN A 108 9.60 8.21 5.92
CA GLN A 108 10.29 7.00 6.35
C GLN A 108 9.36 6.06 7.12
N ASP A 109 8.51 6.60 8.00
CA ASP A 109 7.51 5.83 8.74
C ASP A 109 6.46 5.22 7.80
N ILE A 110 6.02 5.98 6.79
CA ILE A 110 5.09 5.50 5.75
C ILE A 110 5.73 4.36 4.95
N ILE A 111 6.95 4.54 4.48
CA ILE A 111 7.69 3.51 3.74
C ILE A 111 7.85 2.25 4.60
N SER A 112 8.25 2.38 5.86
CA SER A 112 8.38 1.25 6.77
C SER A 112 7.05 0.51 6.93
N SER A 113 5.96 1.26 7.15
CA SER A 113 4.63 0.66 7.33
C SER A 113 4.17 -0.08 6.07
N LEU A 114 4.38 0.48 4.87
CA LEU A 114 4.03 -0.23 3.62
C LEU A 114 4.88 -1.50 3.44
N LEU A 115 6.17 -1.43 3.73
CA LEU A 115 7.05 -2.61 3.62
C LEU A 115 6.68 -3.68 4.64
N ASP A 116 6.27 -3.31 5.85
CA ASP A 116 5.81 -4.25 6.88
C ASP A 116 4.49 -4.92 6.49
N ASP A 117 3.59 -4.17 5.84
CA ASP A 117 2.34 -4.68 5.24
C ASP A 117 2.67 -5.71 4.16
N VAL A 118 3.36 -5.28 3.10
CA VAL A 118 3.64 -6.11 1.93
C VAL A 118 4.52 -7.32 2.22
N ARG A 119 5.50 -7.21 3.14
CA ARG A 119 6.41 -8.32 3.48
C ARG A 119 5.89 -9.19 4.61
N GLY A 120 5.00 -8.66 5.44
CA GLY A 120 4.55 -9.29 6.67
C GLY A 120 3.06 -9.55 6.61
N GLY A 121 2.27 -8.48 6.69
CA GLY A 121 0.80 -8.51 6.61
C GLY A 121 0.30 -9.38 5.47
N ASP A 122 0.72 -9.05 4.25
CA ASP A 122 0.09 -9.57 3.03
C ASP A 122 0.57 -10.98 2.72
N LEU A 123 1.89 -11.19 2.84
CA LEU A 123 2.49 -12.51 2.66
C LEU A 123 1.93 -13.55 3.63
N ASN A 124 1.37 -13.15 4.78
CA ASN A 124 0.74 -14.10 5.71
C ASN A 124 -0.50 -14.79 5.15
N PHE A 125 -1.25 -14.16 4.25
CA PHE A 125 -2.43 -14.78 3.64
C PHE A 125 -2.13 -15.43 2.27
N ARG A 126 -0.89 -15.36 1.79
CA ARG A 126 -0.47 -16.06 0.56
C ARG A 126 -0.73 -17.56 0.62
N THR A 127 -0.54 -18.18 1.79
CA THR A 127 -0.86 -19.60 1.99
C THR A 127 -2.35 -19.88 1.80
N ASP A 128 -3.24 -19.02 2.34
CA ASP A 128 -4.68 -19.13 2.12
C ASP A 128 -5.05 -19.00 0.63
N LEU A 129 -4.34 -18.15 -0.13
CA LEU A 129 -4.51 -18.05 -1.58
C LEU A 129 -4.11 -19.34 -2.29
N LEU A 130 -2.95 -19.91 -1.94
CA LEU A 130 -2.44 -21.16 -2.50
C LEU A 130 -3.37 -22.34 -2.21
N GLU A 131 -3.82 -22.50 -0.97
CA GLU A 131 -4.75 -23.57 -0.56
C GLU A 131 -6.09 -23.49 -1.28
N LYS A 132 -6.51 -22.29 -1.67
CA LYS A 132 -7.75 -22.04 -2.42
C LYS A 132 -7.55 -22.01 -3.95
N GLY A 133 -6.32 -22.20 -4.44
CA GLY A 133 -5.98 -22.18 -5.86
C GLY A 133 -6.10 -20.80 -6.52
N LEU A 134 -5.93 -19.72 -5.75
CA LEU A 134 -6.10 -18.33 -6.17
C LEU A 134 -4.79 -17.65 -6.60
N ASP A 135 -3.65 -18.32 -6.41
CA ASP A 135 -2.26 -17.87 -6.64
C ASP A 135 -1.82 -17.91 -8.11
N LYS A 136 -2.67 -18.41 -9.01
CA LYS A 136 -2.44 -18.45 -10.46
C LYS A 136 -3.59 -17.80 -11.19
N ALA A 137 -3.74 -16.49 -10.97
CA ALA A 137 -4.85 -15.71 -11.51
C ALA A 137 -4.72 -15.42 -13.02
N LEU A 138 -4.85 -16.46 -13.85
CA LEU A 138 -5.44 -16.36 -15.18
C LEU A 138 -6.25 -17.63 -15.50
N ALA A 139 -7.24 -17.98 -14.67
CA ALA A 139 -8.34 -18.86 -15.09
C ALA A 139 -9.44 -18.88 -14.03
N GLU A 140 -10.40 -17.98 -14.14
CA GLU A 140 -11.84 -18.28 -14.09
C GLU A 140 -12.64 -17.00 -13.83
N ARG A 141 -13.74 -16.85 -14.58
CA ARG A 141 -14.74 -15.78 -14.42
C ARG A 141 -15.28 -15.63 -12.99
N SER A 142 -15.08 -16.62 -12.11
CA SER A 142 -15.54 -16.67 -10.72
C SER A 142 -14.81 -15.69 -9.79
N LEU A 143 -13.55 -15.35 -10.07
CA LEU A 143 -12.75 -14.46 -9.21
C LEU A 143 -12.91 -12.98 -9.52
N GLN A 144 -13.21 -12.63 -10.77
CA GLN A 144 -13.57 -11.26 -11.12
C GLN A 144 -14.81 -10.80 -10.36
N SER A 145 -15.80 -11.66 -10.10
CA SER A 145 -16.96 -11.34 -9.24
C SER A 145 -16.66 -11.26 -7.74
N ILE A 146 -15.49 -11.72 -7.31
CA ILE A 146 -15.05 -11.69 -5.91
C ILE A 146 -14.16 -10.45 -5.67
N TRP A 147 -13.39 -10.01 -6.67
CA TRP A 147 -12.55 -8.82 -6.61
C TRP A 147 -13.24 -7.50 -7.05
N LEU A 148 -14.16 -7.56 -8.03
CA LEU A 148 -15.05 -6.45 -8.43
C LEU A 148 -16.31 -6.41 -7.56
#